data_AF-A0A7Y3DHL4-F1
#
_entry.id   AF-A0A7Y3DHL4-F1
#
_cell.length_a   1.000
_cell.length_b   1.000
_cell.length_c   1.000
_cell.angle_alpha   90.00
_cell.angle_beta   90.00
_cell.angle_gamma   90.00
#
_symmetry.space_group_name_H-M   'P 1'
#
loop_
_entity.id
_entity.type
_entity.pdbx_description
1 polymer ?
#
loop_
_entity_poly.entity_id
_entity_poly.type
_entity_poly.pdbx_seq_one_letter_code
_entity_poly.pdbx_strand_id
1 'polypeptide(L)'
;MDVPDRIEISDGVSLRLTWPDGAVTSVSAAALRAACQCATCQGPDRTGAVVADPAAVRIIDARIVGAYAVNFTFAPDQHHTGIYPFERLRRLGEAA
;
A
#
# COMPACT_ATOMS: atom_id res chain seq x y z
N MET A 1 -0.03 17.44 -7.88
CA MET A 1 0.26 16.03 -7.54
C MET A 1 0.44 16.00 -6.04
N ASP A 2 -0.42 15.28 -5.35
CA ASP A 2 -0.44 15.27 -3.90
C ASP A 2 0.62 14.29 -3.40
N VAL A 3 1.73 14.81 -2.88
CA VAL A 3 2.90 14.03 -2.45
C VAL A 3 3.05 14.23 -0.94
N PRO A 4 3.21 13.15 -0.16
CA PRO A 4 3.38 13.27 1.28
C PRO A 4 4.77 13.82 1.64
N ASP A 5 4.84 14.65 2.66
CA ASP A 5 6.11 15.14 3.23
C ASP A 5 6.85 14.04 3.99
N ARG A 6 6.11 13.04 4.50
CA ARG A 6 6.68 11.93 5.25
C ARG A 6 5.96 10.62 4.98
N ILE A 7 6.76 9.56 4.86
CA ILE A 7 6.31 8.18 4.64
C ILE A 7 6.96 7.32 5.72
N GLU A 8 6.15 6.65 6.52
CA GLU A 8 6.60 5.85 7.65
C GLU A 8 5.91 4.48 7.61
N ILE A 9 6.66 3.43 7.95
CA ILE A 9 6.12 2.07 8.09
C ILE A 9 6.32 1.64 9.53
N SER A 10 5.23 1.29 10.21
CA SER A 10 5.27 0.88 11.62
C SER A 10 5.32 -0.65 11.73
N ASP A 11 6.50 -1.19 12.06
CA ASP A 11 6.77 -2.63 12.24
C ASP A 11 6.25 -3.53 11.10
N GLY A 12 6.16 -2.98 9.89
CA GLY A 12 5.57 -3.63 8.71
C GLY A 12 4.05 -3.82 8.78
N VAL A 13 3.37 -3.40 9.84
CA VAL A 13 1.92 -3.60 10.04
C VAL A 13 1.09 -2.52 9.35
N SER A 14 1.60 -1.30 9.27
CA SER A 14 0.88 -0.18 8.66
C SER A 14 1.81 0.81 7.98
N LEU A 15 1.24 1.51 6.99
CA LEU A 15 1.80 2.69 6.35
C LEU A 15 1.15 3.93 6.96
N ARG A 16 1.99 4.90 7.31
CA ARG A 16 1.57 6.24 7.71
C ARG A 16 2.15 7.26 6.72
N LEU A 17 1.29 8.11 6.18
CA LEU A 17 1.65 9.22 5.31
C LEU A 17 1.24 10.53 6.00
N THR A 18 2.14 11.50 6.00
CA THR A 18 1.85 12.87 6.45
C THR A 18 1.86 13.78 5.24
N TRP A 19 0.76 14.51 5.03
CA TRP A 19 0.56 15.38 3.87
C TRP A 19 0.95 16.84 4.15
N PRO A 20 1.25 17.65 3.12
CA PRO A 20 1.63 19.06 3.30
C PRO A 20 0.57 19.94 3.96
N ASP A 21 -0.69 19.55 3.89
CA ASP A 21 -1.81 20.23 4.57
C ASP A 21 -1.99 19.76 6.04
N GLY A 22 -1.08 18.93 6.54
CA GLY A 22 -1.12 18.38 7.89
C GLY A 22 -2.03 17.16 8.05
N ALA A 23 -2.75 16.75 7.00
CA ALA A 23 -3.53 15.53 7.06
C ALA A 23 -2.62 14.31 7.28
N VAL A 24 -3.19 13.25 7.87
CA VAL A 24 -2.50 11.97 8.06
C VAL A 24 -3.35 10.87 7.47
N THR A 25 -2.73 10.06 6.64
CA THR A 25 -3.30 8.82 6.11
C THR A 25 -2.63 7.63 6.80
N SER A 26 -3.41 6.74 7.39
CA SER A 26 -2.94 5.48 7.96
C SER A 26 -3.65 4.32 7.26
N VAL A 27 -2.89 3.36 6.74
CA VAL A 27 -3.44 2.19 6.04
C VAL A 27 -2.71 0.93 6.51
N SER A 28 -3.45 -0.11 6.88
CA SER A 28 -2.84 -1.39 7.27
C SER A 28 -2.19 -2.10 6.07
N ALA A 29 -1.17 -2.90 6.33
CA ALA A 29 -0.52 -3.73 5.31
C ALA A 29 -1.51 -4.66 4.60
N ALA A 30 -2.47 -5.22 5.36
CA ALA A 30 -3.55 -6.04 4.82
C ALA A 30 -4.45 -5.26 3.84
N ALA A 31 -4.88 -4.04 4.22
CA ALA A 31 -5.70 -3.20 3.36
C ALA A 31 -4.94 -2.77 2.10
N LEU A 32 -3.65 -2.42 2.21
CA LEU A 32 -2.81 -2.11 1.05
C LEU A 32 -2.69 -3.31 0.10
N ARG A 33 -2.45 -4.51 0.66
CA ARG A 33 -2.31 -5.74 -0.13
C ARG A 33 -3.60 -6.11 -0.85
N ALA A 34 -4.74 -5.98 -0.18
CA ALA A 34 -6.07 -6.21 -0.76
C ALA A 34 -6.41 -5.17 -1.84
N ALA A 35 -5.91 -3.94 -1.69
CA ALA A 35 -6.12 -2.85 -2.64
C ALA A 35 -5.15 -2.84 -3.83
N CYS A 36 -4.31 -3.88 -4.01
CA CYS A 36 -3.33 -3.96 -5.09
C CYS A 36 -3.98 -3.89 -6.48
N GLN A 37 -3.43 -3.06 -7.37
CA GLN A 37 -3.93 -2.85 -8.74
C GLN A 37 -3.01 -3.40 -9.84
N CYS A 38 -2.09 -4.31 -9.52
CA CYS A 38 -1.27 -4.93 -10.55
C CYS A 38 -2.11 -5.87 -11.45
N ALA A 39 -1.60 -6.19 -12.64
CA ALA A 39 -2.30 -7.03 -13.61
C ALA A 39 -2.71 -8.40 -13.03
N THR A 40 -1.89 -9.00 -12.17
CA THR A 40 -2.21 -10.27 -11.51
C THR A 40 -3.39 -10.15 -10.53
N CYS A 41 -3.45 -9.07 -9.74
CA CYS A 41 -4.53 -8.84 -8.79
C CYS A 41 -5.85 -8.43 -9.46
N GLN A 42 -5.76 -7.72 -10.59
CA GLN A 42 -6.91 -7.23 -11.35
C GLN A 42 -7.35 -8.17 -12.47
N GLY A 43 -6.62 -9.27 -12.68
CA GLY A 43 -6.93 -10.28 -13.69
C GLY A 43 -8.29 -10.96 -13.47
N PRO A 44 -8.77 -11.74 -14.46
CA PRO A 44 -10.11 -12.33 -14.45
C PRO A 44 -10.40 -13.18 -13.20
N ASP A 45 -9.39 -13.86 -12.67
CA ASP A 45 -9.56 -14.72 -11.50
C ASP A 45 -9.43 -13.97 -10.16
N ARG A 46 -8.96 -12.72 -10.16
CA ARG A 46 -8.70 -11.86 -8.98
C ARG A 46 -7.97 -12.55 -7.83
N THR A 47 -7.25 -13.62 -8.12
CA THR A 47 -6.56 -14.48 -7.14
C THR A 47 -5.46 -13.73 -6.40
N GLY A 48 -4.89 -12.73 -7.06
CA GLY A 48 -3.74 -12.02 -6.56
C GLY A 48 -4.01 -11.12 -5.37
N ALA A 49 -5.23 -10.87 -4.87
CA ALA A 49 -5.46 -9.99 -3.69
C ALA A 49 -5.81 -10.76 -2.40
N VAL A 50 -5.98 -12.08 -2.50
CA VAL A 50 -6.46 -12.91 -1.38
C VAL A 50 -5.28 -13.42 -0.57
N VAL A 51 -5.10 -12.88 0.64
CA VAL A 51 -4.21 -13.48 1.65
C VAL A 51 -5.06 -14.26 2.63
N ALA A 52 -4.71 -15.52 2.88
CA ALA A 52 -5.47 -16.43 3.73
C ALA A 52 -5.63 -15.91 5.18
N ASP A 53 -4.59 -15.28 5.71
CA ASP A 53 -4.62 -14.58 7.00
C ASP A 53 -4.22 -13.11 6.81
N PRO A 54 -5.19 -12.17 6.77
CA PRO A 54 -4.92 -10.75 6.71
C PRO A 54 -4.06 -10.24 7.87
N ALA A 55 -4.17 -10.84 9.06
CA ALA A 55 -3.40 -10.44 10.23
C ALA A 55 -1.91 -10.82 10.13
N ALA A 56 -1.55 -11.73 9.23
CA ALA A 56 -0.16 -12.10 8.93
C ALA A 56 0.50 -11.19 7.88
N VAL A 57 -0.27 -10.34 7.18
CA VAL A 57 0.27 -9.48 6.12
C VAL A 57 1.21 -8.44 6.70
N ARG A 58 2.41 -8.33 6.15
CA ARG A 58 3.40 -7.30 6.51
C ARG A 58 3.99 -6.64 5.27
N ILE A 59 4.29 -5.36 5.37
CA ILE A 59 5.18 -4.65 4.43
C ILE A 59 6.61 -4.98 4.85
N ILE A 60 7.36 -5.60 3.95
CA ILE A 60 8.76 -6.01 4.19
C ILE A 60 9.78 -5.21 3.36
N ASP A 61 9.33 -4.53 2.31
CA ASP A 61 10.13 -3.52 1.58
C ASP A 61 9.19 -2.45 1.01
N ALA A 62 9.71 -1.24 0.82
CA ALA A 62 8.99 -0.14 0.19
C ALA A 62 9.94 0.74 -0.60
N ARG A 63 9.57 1.04 -1.85
CA ARG A 63 10.40 1.82 -2.78
C ARG A 63 9.60 2.92 -3.43
N ILE A 64 10.18 4.11 -3.49
CA ILE A 64 9.62 5.21 -4.27
C ILE A 64 9.72 4.86 -5.75
N VAL A 65 8.63 5.12 -6.48
CA VAL A 65 8.57 4.99 -7.93
C VAL A 65 8.39 6.38 -8.54
N GLY A 66 9.48 6.87 -9.13
CA GLY A 66 9.53 8.24 -9.65
C GLY A 66 9.27 9.26 -8.55
N ALA A 67 8.34 10.18 -8.80
CA ALA A 67 7.91 11.20 -7.84
C ALA A 67 6.43 11.09 -7.44
N TYR A 68 5.76 9.97 -7.76
CA TYR A 68 4.29 9.91 -7.75
C TYR A 68 3.71 8.69 -7.03
N ALA A 69 4.51 7.69 -6.67
CA ALA A 69 4.02 6.43 -6.15
C ALA A 69 5.01 5.71 -5.23
N VAL A 70 4.49 4.70 -4.54
CA VAL A 70 5.26 3.72 -3.79
C VAL A 70 4.98 2.32 -4.35
N ASN A 71 6.01 1.50 -4.43
CA ASN A 71 5.92 0.06 -4.61
C ASN A 71 6.22 -0.62 -3.27
N PHE A 72 5.44 -1.62 -2.91
CA PHE A 72 5.61 -2.38 -1.66
C PHE A 72 5.90 -3.83 -1.97
N THR A 73 6.76 -4.45 -1.17
CA THR A 73 6.87 -5.91 -1.07
C THR A 73 6.14 -6.39 0.17
N PHE A 74 5.28 -7.40 0.01
CA PHE A 74 4.48 -7.95 1.10
C PHE A 74 4.94 -9.35 1.51
N ALA A 75 4.86 -9.66 2.80
CA ALA A 75 4.91 -11.02 3.34
C ALA A 75 3.48 -11.49 3.67
N PRO A 76 3.21 -12.82 3.64
CA PRO A 76 4.16 -13.91 3.35
C PRO A 76 4.33 -14.23 1.86
N ASP A 77 3.52 -13.66 0.97
CA ASP A 77 3.42 -14.06 -0.44
C ASP A 77 4.47 -13.42 -1.37
N GLN A 78 5.36 -12.57 -0.83
CA GLN A 78 6.44 -11.87 -1.55
C GLN A 78 5.93 -11.02 -2.73
N HIS A 79 4.66 -10.62 -2.70
CA HIS A 79 4.08 -9.84 -3.78
C HIS A 79 4.70 -8.44 -3.84
N HIS A 80 5.19 -8.03 -5.02
CA HIS A 80 5.95 -6.78 -5.18
C HIS A 80 5.71 -6.06 -6.51
N THR A 81 4.65 -6.41 -7.25
CA THR A 81 4.38 -5.81 -8.58
C THR A 81 3.37 -4.68 -8.55
N GLY A 82 2.79 -4.38 -7.38
CA GLY A 82 1.81 -3.30 -7.19
C GLY A 82 2.45 -1.92 -7.19
N ILE A 83 1.88 -0.98 -7.94
CA ILE A 83 2.24 0.44 -7.88
C ILE A 83 1.10 1.20 -7.19
N TYR A 84 1.44 1.97 -6.17
CA TYR A 84 0.49 2.72 -5.34
C TYR A 84 0.74 4.22 -5.50
N PRO A 85 0.04 4.89 -6.43
CA PRO A 85 0.09 6.35 -6.54
C PRO A 85 -0.30 7.02 -5.23
N PHE A 86 0.37 8.12 -4.87
CA PHE A 86 0.11 8.82 -3.61
C PHE A 86 -1.35 9.24 -3.46
N GLU A 87 -1.97 9.76 -4.52
CA GLU A 87 -3.40 10.11 -4.51
C GLU A 87 -4.30 8.92 -4.16
N ARG A 88 -3.94 7.70 -4.59
CA ARG A 88 -4.68 6.49 -4.24
C ARG A 88 -4.46 6.12 -2.77
N LEU A 89 -3.23 6.23 -2.28
CA LEU A 89 -2.93 5.98 -0.87
C LEU A 89 -3.71 6.93 0.03
N ARG A 90 -3.80 8.22 -0.34
CA ARG A 90 -4.61 9.22 0.36
C ARG A 90 -6.06 8.78 0.50
N ARG A 91 -6.70 8.40 -0.61
CA ARG A 91 -8.09 7.90 -0.64
C ARG A 91 -8.29 6.60 0.15
N LEU A 92 -7.29 5.71 0.18
CA LEU A 92 -7.38 4.48 0.96
C LEU A 92 -7.45 4.75 2.46
N GLY A 93 -6.85 5.83 2.96
CA GLY A 93 -6.98 6.24 4.36
C GLY A 93 -8.29 6.92 4.73
N GLU A 94 -9.03 7.45 3.74
CA GLU A 94 -10.34 8.08 3.95
C GLU A 94 -11.47 7.03 4.01
N ALA A 95 -11.24 5.84 3.44
CA ALA A 95 -12.20 4.76 3.35
C ALA A 95 -12.03 3.66 4.42
N ALA A 96 -11.07 3.84 5.34
CA ALA A 96 -10.69 2.86 6.38
C ALA A 96 -11.30 3.18 7.74
#